data_AF-A0AAD7ES62-F1
#
_entry.id   AF-A0AAD7ES62-F1
#
_cell.length_a   1.000
_cell.length_b   1.000
_cell.length_c   1.000
_cell.angle_alpha   90.00
_cell.angle_beta   90.00
_cell.angle_gamma   90.00
#
_symmetry.space_group_name_H-M   'P 1'
#
loop_
_entity.id
_entity.type
_entity.pdbx_description
1 polymer ?
#
loop_
_entity_poly.entity_id
_entity_poly.type
_entity_poly.pdbx_seq_one_letter_code
_entity_poly.pdbx_strand_id
1 'polypeptide(L)'
;MRSNALALCSYAGLTFATCETILTFGTELTFIWKNPQGSRLIKVLYLLSRYFALAAHITNSILVSLVHKHAIIPTYLCRFAVLYQGGILFMMFGILDVILMLRVYASYNRSTYLAIIFICLLTCRFCVPFVMSYKSMPSQVFTHSCLVISAGGGGAIYVFAGGELFVQLFVVGLTFARHVWATRSGWGNPLFSLLSRDGSMVFFAITVGLIATIAVCLDPVDLSHAVFPGLVIIMSSAVRAHISTFFSFL
;
A
#
# COMPACT_ATOMS: atom_id res chain seq x y z
N MET A 1 -21.91 13.68 -17.12
CA MET A 1 -20.86 12.90 -17.84
C MET A 1 -19.69 12.51 -16.94
N ARG A 2 -19.15 13.42 -16.11
CA ARG A 2 -18.00 13.17 -15.20
C ARG A 2 -18.21 12.02 -14.18
N SER A 3 -19.44 11.86 -13.67
CA SER A 3 -19.80 10.81 -12.71
C SER A 3 -19.75 9.39 -13.28
N ASN A 4 -20.00 9.23 -14.59
CA ASN A 4 -20.01 7.92 -15.24
C ASN A 4 -18.58 7.36 -15.39
N ALA A 5 -17.60 8.24 -15.63
CA ALA A 5 -16.18 7.85 -15.73
C ALA A 5 -15.64 7.31 -14.40
N LEU A 6 -16.01 7.92 -13.27
CA LEU A 6 -15.59 7.48 -11.93
C LEU A 6 -16.18 6.11 -11.57
N ALA A 7 -17.45 5.87 -11.92
CA ALA A 7 -18.08 4.58 -11.75
C ALA A 7 -17.37 3.52 -12.61
N LEU A 8 -17.13 3.80 -13.89
CA LEU A 8 -16.42 2.90 -14.81
C LEU A 8 -15.03 2.51 -14.30
N CYS A 9 -14.23 3.45 -13.79
CA CYS A 9 -12.90 3.16 -13.22
C CYS A 9 -12.99 2.26 -11.98
N SER A 10 -13.99 2.49 -11.12
CA SER A 10 -14.20 1.67 -9.92
C SER A 10 -14.64 0.24 -10.28
N TYR A 11 -15.57 0.10 -11.22
CA TYR A 11 -16.01 -1.20 -11.73
C TYR A 11 -14.90 -1.93 -12.47
N ALA A 12 -14.11 -1.24 -13.30
CA ALA A 12 -12.96 -1.83 -13.99
C ALA A 12 -11.88 -2.29 -13.01
N GLY A 13 -11.61 -1.51 -11.96
CA GLY A 13 -10.69 -1.92 -10.89
C GLY A 13 -11.18 -3.15 -10.14
N LEU A 14 -12.48 -3.21 -9.82
CA LEU A 14 -13.10 -4.36 -9.17
C LEU A 14 -13.02 -5.61 -10.06
N THR A 15 -13.42 -5.51 -11.33
CA THR A 15 -13.39 -6.65 -12.26
C THR A 15 -11.97 -7.14 -12.47
N PHE A 16 -11.00 -6.24 -12.67
CA PHE A 16 -9.59 -6.60 -12.79
C PHE A 16 -9.09 -7.32 -11.55
N ALA A 17 -9.33 -6.79 -10.35
CA ALA A 17 -8.93 -7.41 -9.09
C ALA A 17 -9.58 -8.79 -8.89
N THR A 18 -10.86 -8.95 -9.23
CA THR A 18 -11.55 -10.25 -9.14
C THR A 18 -11.05 -11.26 -10.17
N CYS A 19 -10.84 -10.86 -11.43
CA CYS A 19 -10.28 -11.72 -12.47
C CYS A 19 -8.89 -12.20 -12.09
N GLU A 20 -8.03 -11.27 -11.64
CA GLU A 20 -6.69 -11.58 -11.17
C GLU A 20 -6.72 -12.57 -10.01
N THR A 21 -7.71 -12.43 -9.10
CA THR A 21 -7.92 -13.31 -7.95
C THR A 21 -8.31 -14.73 -8.39
N ILE A 22 -9.25 -14.85 -9.31
CA ILE A 22 -9.72 -16.15 -9.80
C ILE A 22 -8.58 -16.87 -10.55
N LEU A 23 -7.85 -16.16 -11.41
CA LEU A 23 -6.79 -16.74 -12.23
C LEU A 23 -5.62 -17.31 -11.43
N THR A 24 -5.32 -16.74 -10.27
CA THR A 24 -4.18 -17.17 -9.43
C THR A 24 -4.55 -18.11 -8.30
N PHE A 25 -5.84 -18.34 -8.06
CA PHE A 25 -6.29 -19.20 -6.98
C PHE A 25 -5.70 -20.63 -7.06
N GLY A 26 -5.54 -21.17 -8.26
CA GLY A 26 -5.00 -22.52 -8.47
C GLY A 26 -3.52 -22.66 -8.10
N THR A 27 -2.69 -21.67 -8.42
CA THR A 27 -1.27 -21.68 -8.05
C THR A 27 -1.11 -21.48 -6.54
N GLU A 28 -1.92 -20.60 -5.94
CA GLU A 28 -1.88 -20.30 -4.51
C GLU A 28 -2.26 -21.50 -3.64
N LEU A 29 -3.31 -22.23 -4.00
CA LEU A 29 -3.68 -23.49 -3.33
C LEU A 29 -2.52 -24.48 -3.31
N THR A 30 -1.74 -24.52 -4.37
CA THR A 30 -0.65 -25.48 -4.52
C THR A 30 0.62 -25.04 -3.78
N PHE A 31 0.99 -23.75 -3.83
CA PHE A 31 2.23 -23.27 -3.23
C PHE A 31 2.09 -22.77 -1.79
N ILE A 32 0.96 -22.17 -1.43
CA ILE A 32 0.77 -21.53 -0.11
C ILE A 32 0.06 -22.47 0.87
N TRP A 33 -0.99 -23.15 0.41
CA TRP A 33 -1.84 -23.97 1.28
C TRP A 33 -1.29 -25.38 1.47
N LYS A 34 -0.80 -26.02 0.41
CA LYS A 34 -0.20 -27.36 0.51
C LYS A 34 1.19 -27.39 1.14
N ASN A 35 1.91 -26.26 1.21
CA ASN A 35 3.24 -26.25 1.81
C ASN A 35 3.15 -26.19 3.37
N PRO A 36 3.55 -27.26 4.09
CA PRO A 36 3.51 -27.29 5.56
C PRO A 36 4.65 -26.47 6.20
N GLN A 37 5.71 -26.13 5.46
CA GLN A 37 6.89 -25.42 5.99
C GLN A 37 6.75 -23.89 5.95
N GLY A 38 5.73 -23.34 5.27
CA GLY A 38 5.48 -21.91 5.23
C GLY A 38 5.08 -21.35 6.61
N SER A 39 5.80 -20.33 7.09
CA SER A 39 5.49 -19.69 8.38
C SER A 39 4.05 -19.14 8.40
N ARG A 40 3.33 -19.34 9.51
CA ARG A 40 1.94 -18.89 9.66
C ARG A 40 1.77 -17.41 9.38
N LEU A 41 2.78 -16.60 9.73
CA LEU A 41 2.79 -15.16 9.49
C LEU A 41 2.66 -14.82 8.01
N ILE A 42 3.43 -15.47 7.13
CA ILE A 42 3.38 -15.19 5.68
C ILE A 42 2.00 -15.55 5.11
N LYS A 43 1.41 -16.66 5.57
CA LYS A 43 0.05 -17.05 5.16
C LYS A 43 -0.98 -16.00 5.58
N VAL A 44 -0.88 -15.48 6.80
CA VAL A 44 -1.76 -14.41 7.30
C VAL A 44 -1.54 -13.11 6.55
N LEU A 45 -0.30 -12.68 6.32
CA LEU A 45 0.04 -11.47 5.56
C LEU A 45 -0.49 -11.53 4.13
N TYR A 46 -0.35 -12.69 3.48
CA TYR A 46 -0.88 -12.95 2.15
C TYR A 46 -2.41 -12.92 2.11
N LEU A 47 -3.07 -13.57 3.06
CA LEU A 47 -4.53 -13.54 3.17
C LEU A 47 -5.00 -12.11 3.42
N LEU A 48 -4.36 -11.42 4.37
CA LEU A 48 -4.71 -10.06 4.72
C LEU A 48 -4.57 -9.13 3.52
N SER A 49 -3.47 -9.18 2.77
CA SER A 49 -3.27 -8.32 1.59
C SER A 49 -4.36 -8.52 0.54
N ARG A 50 -4.77 -9.76 0.31
CA ARG A 50 -5.70 -10.08 -0.78
C ARG A 50 -7.14 -9.74 -0.42
N TYR A 51 -7.60 -10.26 0.71
CA TYR A 51 -8.99 -10.10 1.12
C TYR A 51 -9.27 -8.66 1.55
N PHE A 52 -8.27 -7.95 2.11
CA PHE A 52 -8.43 -6.55 2.45
C PHE A 52 -8.49 -5.65 1.21
N ALA A 53 -7.69 -5.91 0.16
CA ALA A 53 -7.77 -5.16 -1.10
C ALA A 53 -9.12 -5.35 -1.78
N LEU A 54 -9.61 -6.60 -1.85
CA LEU A 54 -10.94 -6.90 -2.41
C LEU A 54 -12.05 -6.24 -1.60
N ALA A 55 -12.01 -6.35 -0.27
CA ALA A 55 -12.98 -5.71 0.60
C ALA A 55 -12.99 -4.19 0.39
N ALA A 56 -11.81 -3.57 0.29
CA ALA A 56 -11.64 -2.14 0.03
C ALA A 56 -12.24 -1.70 -1.32
N HIS A 57 -12.07 -2.48 -2.39
CA HIS A 57 -12.68 -2.17 -3.68
C HIS A 57 -14.21 -2.31 -3.64
N ILE A 58 -14.74 -3.32 -2.94
CA ILE A 58 -16.19 -3.53 -2.78
C ILE A 58 -16.82 -2.36 -2.01
N THR A 59 -16.28 -2.02 -0.85
CA THR A 59 -16.78 -0.89 -0.04
C THR A 59 -16.61 0.44 -0.76
N ASN A 60 -15.51 0.67 -1.48
CA ASN A 60 -15.36 1.89 -2.28
C ASN A 60 -16.42 1.98 -3.37
N SER A 61 -16.76 0.86 -4.02
CA SER A 61 -17.83 0.80 -5.03
C SER A 61 -19.21 1.10 -4.43
N ILE A 62 -19.49 0.56 -3.24
CA ILE A 62 -20.72 0.87 -2.49
C ILE A 62 -20.77 2.35 -2.11
N LEU A 63 -19.65 2.90 -1.63
CA LEU A 63 -19.57 4.29 -1.19
C LEU A 63 -19.77 5.26 -2.35
N VAL A 64 -19.17 5.01 -3.51
CA VAL A 64 -19.42 5.78 -4.75
C VAL A 64 -20.90 5.71 -5.15
N SER A 65 -21.52 4.52 -5.04
CA SER A 65 -22.94 4.33 -5.37
C SER A 65 -23.87 5.10 -4.42
N LEU A 66 -23.53 5.16 -3.12
CA LEU A 66 -24.28 5.92 -2.11
C LEU A 66 -24.16 7.43 -2.32
N VAL A 67 -22.96 7.90 -2.65
CA VAL A 67 -22.71 9.30 -3.00
C VAL A 67 -23.51 9.72 -4.23
N HIS A 68 -23.61 8.85 -5.24
CA HIS A 68 -24.37 9.14 -6.46
C HIS A 68 -25.89 9.30 -6.22
N LYS A 69 -26.43 8.68 -5.17
CA LYS A 69 -27.86 8.74 -4.85
C LYS A 69 -28.29 10.05 -4.15
N HIS A 70 -27.35 10.82 -3.58
CA HIS A 70 -27.67 12.02 -2.81
C HIS A 70 -27.27 13.29 -3.57
N ALA A 71 -28.21 14.22 -3.76
CA ALA A 71 -27.96 15.51 -4.41
C ALA A 71 -27.14 16.48 -3.54
N ILE A 72 -27.22 16.35 -2.20
CA ILE A 72 -26.44 17.11 -1.22
C ILE A 72 -25.80 16.09 -0.28
N ILE A 73 -24.48 15.98 -0.30
CA ILE A 73 -23.75 15.00 0.50
C ILE A 73 -23.50 15.58 1.90
N PRO A 74 -23.87 14.89 2.98
CA PRO A 74 -23.61 15.39 4.31
C PRO A 74 -22.13 15.26 4.68
N THR A 75 -21.61 16.24 5.41
CA THR A 75 -20.17 16.38 5.76
C THR A 75 -19.61 15.17 6.50
N TYR A 76 -20.41 14.50 7.34
CA TYR A 76 -19.98 13.32 8.08
C TYR A 76 -19.64 12.14 7.15
N LEU A 77 -20.36 12.01 6.03
CA LEU A 77 -20.17 10.93 5.07
C LEU A 77 -18.89 11.16 4.26
N CYS A 78 -18.61 12.40 3.85
CA CYS A 78 -17.34 12.78 3.23
C CYS A 78 -16.15 12.52 4.16
N ARG A 79 -16.26 12.90 5.44
CA ARG A 79 -15.20 12.68 6.42
C ARG A 79 -14.93 11.20 6.64
N PHE A 80 -15.99 10.40 6.75
CA PHE A 80 -15.88 8.94 6.85
C PHE A 80 -15.22 8.34 5.61
N ALA A 81 -15.61 8.77 4.40
CA ALA A 81 -15.05 8.28 3.15
C ALA A 81 -13.54 8.53 3.04
N VAL A 82 -13.09 9.75 3.36
CA VAL A 82 -11.67 10.12 3.30
C VAL A 82 -10.86 9.34 4.34
N LEU A 83 -11.35 9.23 5.58
CA LEU A 83 -10.68 8.44 6.63
C LEU A 83 -10.62 6.95 6.27
N TYR A 84 -11.70 6.42 5.69
CA TYR A 84 -11.78 5.04 5.25
C TYR A 84 -10.77 4.76 4.13
N GLN A 85 -10.75 5.59 3.10
CA GLN A 85 -9.79 5.50 2.01
C GLN A 85 -8.35 5.60 2.52
N GLY A 86 -8.02 6.66 3.28
CA GLY A 86 -6.69 6.83 3.86
C GLY A 86 -6.26 5.64 4.73
N GLY A 87 -7.17 5.12 5.56
CA GLY A 87 -6.93 3.94 6.38
C GLY A 87 -6.63 2.68 5.57
N ILE A 88 -7.32 2.48 4.44
CA ILE A 88 -7.02 1.35 3.54
C ILE A 88 -5.62 1.45 2.96
N LEU A 89 -5.26 2.60 2.39
CA LEU A 89 -3.92 2.79 1.81
C LEU A 89 -2.85 2.60 2.87
N PHE A 90 -3.06 3.16 4.05
CA PHE A 90 -2.14 3.04 5.16
C PHE A 90 -1.89 1.58 5.57
N MET A 91 -2.96 0.79 5.66
CA MET A 91 -2.86 -0.66 5.93
C MET A 91 -2.14 -1.40 4.80
N MET A 92 -2.43 -1.07 3.54
CA MET A 92 -1.78 -1.69 2.38
C MET A 92 -0.27 -1.41 2.34
N PHE A 93 0.13 -0.17 2.55
CA PHE A 93 1.54 0.19 2.67
C PHE A 93 2.20 -0.49 3.88
N GLY A 94 1.50 -0.59 5.01
CA GLY A 94 2.01 -1.32 6.18
C GLY A 94 2.27 -2.80 5.88
N ILE A 95 1.38 -3.46 5.13
CA ILE A 95 1.58 -4.86 4.72
C ILE A 95 2.80 -4.99 3.80
N LEU A 96 2.95 -4.10 2.81
CA LEU A 96 4.11 -4.08 1.91
C LEU A 96 5.42 -3.90 2.66
N ASP A 97 5.47 -2.94 3.58
CA ASP A 97 6.64 -2.68 4.41
C ASP A 97 7.03 -3.88 5.25
N VAL A 98 6.05 -4.53 5.90
CA VAL A 98 6.30 -5.74 6.69
C VAL A 98 6.89 -6.85 5.80
N ILE A 99 6.37 -7.05 4.59
CA ILE A 99 6.89 -8.05 3.65
C ILE A 99 8.34 -7.72 3.25
N LEU A 100 8.62 -6.45 2.92
CA LEU A 100 9.96 -6.00 2.54
C LEU A 100 10.94 -6.14 3.71
N MET A 101 10.55 -5.75 4.91
CA MET A 101 11.34 -5.90 6.13
C MET A 101 11.62 -7.36 6.46
N LEU A 102 10.62 -8.24 6.35
CA LEU A 102 10.79 -9.68 6.54
C LEU A 102 11.80 -10.26 5.54
N ARG A 103 11.76 -9.81 4.27
CA ARG A 103 12.72 -10.23 3.24
C ARG A 103 14.15 -9.77 3.59
N VAL A 104 14.32 -8.51 4.00
CA VAL A 104 15.63 -7.99 4.43
C VAL A 104 16.12 -8.75 5.66
N TYR A 105 15.26 -8.98 6.64
CA TYR A 105 15.58 -9.74 7.85
C TYR A 105 16.06 -11.16 7.53
N ALA A 106 15.41 -11.84 6.59
CA ALA A 106 15.84 -13.16 6.11
C ALA A 106 17.22 -13.10 5.42
N SER A 107 17.47 -12.07 4.61
CA SER A 107 18.74 -11.88 3.89
C SER A 107 19.92 -11.54 4.81
N TYR A 108 19.65 -10.92 5.96
CA TYR A 108 20.64 -10.59 7.00
C TYR A 108 20.78 -11.69 8.07
N ASN A 109 20.52 -12.94 7.70
CA ASN A 109 20.69 -14.12 8.56
C ASN A 109 19.96 -13.99 9.92
N ARG A 110 18.79 -13.32 9.94
CA ARG A 110 17.93 -13.17 11.13
C ARG A 110 18.60 -12.49 12.33
N SER A 111 19.45 -11.48 12.08
CA SER A 111 20.06 -10.69 13.16
C SER A 111 19.00 -9.93 13.99
N THR A 112 18.95 -10.20 15.30
CA THR A 112 17.97 -9.61 16.24
C THR A 112 18.04 -8.09 16.29
N TYR A 113 19.21 -7.49 16.07
CA TYR A 113 19.39 -6.04 16.02
C TYR A 113 18.54 -5.39 14.90
N LEU A 114 18.53 -6.01 13.72
CA LEU A 114 17.71 -5.54 12.59
C LEU A 114 16.21 -5.70 12.87
N ALA A 115 15.80 -6.76 13.56
CA ALA A 115 14.41 -6.92 13.98
C ALA A 115 13.96 -5.79 14.91
N ILE A 116 14.78 -5.41 15.89
CA ILE A 116 14.48 -4.30 16.81
C ILE A 116 14.34 -2.99 16.03
N ILE A 117 15.26 -2.71 15.10
CA ILE A 117 15.18 -1.51 14.24
C ILE A 117 13.87 -1.50 13.45
N PHE A 118 13.49 -2.62 12.81
CA PHE A 118 12.24 -2.69 12.04
C PHE A 118 10.99 -2.53 12.91
N ILE A 119 10.97 -3.11 14.11
CA ILE A 119 9.86 -2.93 15.05
C ILE A 119 9.76 -1.46 15.48
N CYS A 120 10.88 -0.81 15.80
CA CYS A 120 10.89 0.63 16.13
C CYS A 120 10.40 1.48 14.95
N LEU A 121 10.85 1.17 13.74
CA LEU A 121 10.46 1.88 12.52
C LEU A 121 8.96 1.75 12.24
N LEU A 122 8.42 0.53 12.34
CA LEU A 122 6.98 0.27 12.20
C LEU A 122 6.18 0.99 13.28
N THR A 123 6.63 0.92 14.54
CA THR A 123 5.95 1.60 15.65
C THR A 123 5.87 3.11 15.41
N CYS A 124 6.99 3.73 15.00
CA CYS A 124 7.03 5.16 14.65
C CYS A 124 6.07 5.49 13.51
N ARG A 125 6.08 4.67 12.44
CA ARG A 125 5.19 4.78 11.29
C ARG A 125 3.70 4.71 11.67
N PHE A 126 3.32 3.94 12.68
CA PHE A 126 1.93 3.89 13.16
C PHE A 126 1.58 5.04 14.11
N CYS A 127 2.46 5.33 15.07
CA CYS A 127 2.17 6.31 16.11
C CYS A 127 2.14 7.75 15.58
N VAL A 128 3.06 8.13 14.70
CA VAL A 128 3.18 9.53 14.24
C VAL A 128 1.94 9.98 13.45
N PRO A 129 1.49 9.26 12.40
CA PRO A 129 0.27 9.63 11.69
C PRO A 129 -0.96 9.56 12.57
N PHE A 130 -1.07 8.56 13.47
CA PHE A 130 -2.22 8.42 14.34
C PHE A 130 -2.40 9.65 15.27
N VAL A 131 -1.31 10.09 15.91
CA VAL A 131 -1.34 11.29 16.77
C VAL A 131 -1.66 12.55 15.97
N MET A 132 -1.10 12.68 14.76
CA MET A 132 -1.37 13.83 13.89
C MET A 132 -2.81 13.85 13.39
N SER A 133 -3.35 12.70 12.97
CA SER A 133 -4.75 12.56 12.55
C SER A 133 -5.71 12.85 13.69
N TYR A 134 -5.42 12.38 14.91
CA TYR A 134 -6.23 12.69 16.09
C TYR A 134 -6.28 14.20 16.37
N LYS A 135 -5.14 14.89 16.26
CA LYS A 135 -5.08 16.35 16.45
C LYS A 135 -5.69 17.15 15.31
N SER A 136 -5.64 16.65 14.08
CA SER A 136 -6.14 17.35 12.89
C SER A 136 -7.65 17.11 12.63
N MET A 137 -8.24 16.10 13.27
CA MET A 137 -9.66 15.78 13.14
C MET A 137 -10.67 16.94 13.34
N PRO A 138 -10.52 17.84 14.33
CA PRO A 138 -11.52 18.89 14.57
C PRO A 138 -11.47 20.07 13.58
N SER A 139 -10.40 20.22 12.79
CA SER A 139 -10.16 21.41 11.94
C SER A 139 -10.42 21.20 10.44
N GLN A 140 -10.99 20.06 10.04
CA GLN A 140 -11.20 19.74 8.62
C GLN A 140 -12.48 20.39 8.06
N VAL A 141 -12.33 21.17 6.99
CA VAL A 141 -13.45 21.79 6.26
C VAL A 141 -13.59 21.12 4.89
N PHE A 142 -14.80 20.62 4.59
CA PHE A 142 -15.11 19.89 3.35
C PHE A 142 -16.04 20.71 2.44
N THR A 143 -15.84 20.63 1.12
CA THR A 143 -16.79 21.13 0.11
C THR A 143 -18.02 20.22 0.01
N HIS A 144 -19.08 20.72 -0.63
CA HIS A 144 -20.22 19.92 -1.10
C HIS A 144 -19.84 18.75 -2.02
N SER A 145 -18.69 18.81 -2.71
CA SER A 145 -18.14 17.73 -3.55
C SER A 145 -17.24 16.74 -2.78
N CYS A 146 -17.30 16.72 -1.44
CA CYS A 146 -16.37 15.96 -0.59
C CYS A 146 -14.87 16.26 -0.84
N LEU A 147 -14.54 17.41 -1.43
CA LEU A 147 -13.15 17.85 -1.55
C LEU A 147 -12.68 18.45 -0.23
N VAL A 148 -11.47 18.11 0.18
CA VAL A 148 -10.83 18.74 1.34
C VAL A 148 -10.27 20.09 0.88
N ILE A 149 -11.00 21.18 1.16
CA ILE A 149 -10.61 22.55 0.74
C ILE A 149 -9.44 23.04 1.59
N SER A 150 -9.47 22.71 2.87
CA SER A 150 -8.46 23.08 3.84
C SER A 150 -8.43 21.98 4.88
N ALA A 151 -7.41 21.14 4.78
CA ALA A 151 -6.98 20.36 5.93
C ALA A 151 -6.37 21.39 6.88
N GLY A 152 -7.14 21.87 7.87
CA GLY A 152 -6.62 22.77 8.90
C GLY A 152 -5.41 22.13 9.57
N GLY A 153 -4.20 22.47 9.10
CA GLY A 153 -2.95 21.78 9.40
C GLY A 153 -2.43 20.86 8.28
N GLY A 154 -2.23 21.38 7.05
CA GLY A 154 -1.67 20.64 5.91
C GLY A 154 -0.38 19.85 6.19
N GLY A 155 0.33 20.15 7.28
CA GLY A 155 1.47 19.38 7.78
C GLY A 155 1.20 17.88 7.99
N ALA A 156 -0.02 17.46 8.34
CA ALA A 156 -0.29 16.03 8.59
C ALA A 156 -0.09 15.16 7.35
N ILE A 157 -0.49 15.64 6.16
CA ILE A 157 -0.33 14.92 4.89
C ILE A 157 1.14 14.87 4.49
N TYR A 158 1.88 15.98 4.65
CA TYR A 158 3.32 16.01 4.35
C TYR A 158 4.13 15.12 5.29
N VAL A 159 3.82 15.13 6.59
CA VAL A 159 4.47 14.25 7.57
C VAL A 159 4.16 12.78 7.26
N PHE A 160 2.92 12.48 6.88
CA PHE A 160 2.55 11.14 6.44
C PHE A 160 3.35 10.72 5.20
N ALA A 161 3.22 11.46 4.09
CA ALA A 161 3.87 11.11 2.84
C ALA A 161 5.41 11.08 2.96
N GLY A 162 5.99 12.02 3.72
CA GLY A 162 7.43 12.04 4.01
C GLY A 162 7.88 10.87 4.87
N GLY A 163 7.10 10.48 5.89
CA GLY A 163 7.36 9.32 6.73
C GLY A 163 7.31 8.01 5.93
N GLU A 164 6.29 7.86 5.08
CA GLU A 164 6.17 6.72 4.15
C GLU A 164 7.39 6.62 3.22
N LEU A 165 7.76 7.72 2.55
CA LEU A 165 8.93 7.77 1.68
C LEU A 165 10.22 7.44 2.44
N PHE A 166 10.38 7.95 3.66
CA PHE A 166 11.55 7.68 4.49
C PHE A 166 11.68 6.20 4.82
N VAL A 167 10.61 5.57 5.32
CA VAL A 167 10.60 4.12 5.62
C VAL A 167 10.95 3.31 4.39
N GLN A 168 10.36 3.69 3.26
CA GLN A 168 10.55 2.95 2.03
C GLN A 168 11.97 3.08 1.46
N LEU A 169 12.53 4.30 1.47
CA LEU A 169 13.92 4.55 1.11
C LEU A 169 14.89 3.80 2.03
N PHE A 170 14.60 3.77 3.33
CA PHE A 170 15.41 3.06 4.30
C PHE A 170 15.45 1.55 4.03
N VAL A 171 14.30 0.92 3.82
CA VAL A 171 14.20 -0.52 3.57
C VAL A 171 14.83 -0.91 2.22
N VAL A 172 14.59 -0.11 1.17
CA VAL A 172 15.20 -0.34 -0.15
C VAL A 172 16.70 -0.08 -0.14
N GLY A 173 17.15 0.95 0.59
CA GLY A 173 18.57 1.23 0.79
C GLY A 173 19.29 0.04 1.43
N LEU A 174 18.72 -0.56 2.49
CA LEU A 174 19.26 -1.78 3.10
C LEU A 174 19.27 -2.97 2.14
N THR A 175 18.19 -3.14 1.36
CA THR A 175 18.09 -4.21 0.36
C THR A 175 19.19 -4.07 -0.71
N PHE A 176 19.39 -2.85 -1.21
CA PHE A 176 20.40 -2.56 -2.23
C PHE A 176 21.82 -2.68 -1.67
N ALA A 177 22.07 -2.17 -0.46
CA ALA A 177 23.37 -2.31 0.19
C ALA A 177 23.77 -3.78 0.35
N ARG A 178 22.83 -4.63 0.76
CA ARG A 178 23.05 -6.08 0.87
C ARG A 178 23.30 -6.72 -0.49
N HIS A 179 22.55 -6.31 -1.51
CA HIS A 179 22.74 -6.78 -2.88
C HIS A 179 24.14 -6.45 -3.41
N VAL A 180 24.59 -5.20 -3.25
CA VAL A 180 25.93 -4.77 -3.66
C VAL A 180 27.01 -5.54 -2.90
N TRP A 181 26.83 -5.75 -1.60
CA TRP A 181 27.81 -6.50 -0.81
C TRP A 181 27.92 -7.96 -1.25
N ALA A 182 26.78 -8.63 -1.47
CA ALA A 182 26.74 -10.02 -1.94
C ALA A 182 27.40 -10.19 -3.32
N THR A 183 27.20 -9.24 -4.23
CA THR A 183 27.84 -9.23 -5.55
C THR A 183 29.34 -8.99 -5.44
N ARG A 184 29.78 -8.07 -4.57
CA ARG A 184 31.21 -7.80 -4.32
C ARG A 184 31.95 -8.96 -3.66
N SER A 185 31.27 -9.76 -2.83
CA SER A 185 31.86 -10.94 -2.19
C SER A 185 31.92 -12.17 -3.10
N GLY A 186 31.64 -12.06 -4.40
CA GLY A 186 31.68 -13.17 -5.35
C GLY A 186 30.52 -14.17 -5.20
N TRP A 187 29.52 -13.87 -4.38
CA TRP A 187 28.32 -14.67 -4.13
C TRP A 187 27.12 -14.16 -4.96
N GLY A 188 27.40 -13.63 -6.14
CA GLY A 188 26.41 -13.07 -7.06
C GLY A 188 25.57 -14.17 -7.73
N ASN A 189 24.70 -14.83 -6.97
CA ASN A 189 23.73 -15.75 -7.54
C ASN A 189 22.80 -14.94 -8.48
N PRO A 190 22.58 -15.37 -9.74
CA PRO A 190 21.71 -14.68 -10.68
C PRO A 190 20.27 -14.51 -10.15
N LEU A 191 19.86 -15.40 -9.23
CA LEU A 191 18.60 -15.34 -8.49
C LEU A 191 18.44 -14.04 -7.67
N PHE A 192 19.51 -13.56 -7.01
CA PHE A 192 19.46 -12.35 -6.19
C PHE A 192 19.37 -11.07 -7.04
N SER A 193 19.94 -11.06 -8.25
CA SER A 193 19.82 -9.96 -9.20
C SER A 193 18.39 -9.83 -9.73
N LEU A 194 17.77 -10.96 -10.09
CA LEU A 194 16.36 -10.99 -10.51
C LEU A 194 15.44 -10.45 -9.40
N LEU A 195 15.67 -10.91 -8.17
CA LEU A 195 14.91 -10.51 -7.00
C LEU A 195 15.04 -9.01 -6.68
N SER A 196 16.24 -8.44 -6.87
CA SER A 196 16.49 -7.01 -6.66
C SER A 196 15.85 -6.16 -7.76
N ARG A 197 15.81 -6.66 -9.00
CA ARG A 197 15.18 -5.96 -10.13
C ARG A 197 13.68 -5.88 -9.97
N ASP A 198 13.04 -6.97 -9.58
CA ASP A 198 11.59 -6.99 -9.38
C ASP A 198 11.20 -6.11 -8.18
N GLY A 199 12.01 -6.13 -7.10
CA GLY A 199 11.81 -5.26 -5.95
C GLY A 199 12.04 -3.77 -6.23
N SER A 200 12.98 -3.42 -7.11
CA SER A 200 13.23 -2.02 -7.47
C SER A 200 12.13 -1.44 -8.36
N MET A 201 11.53 -2.24 -9.24
CA MET A 201 10.37 -1.82 -10.04
C MET A 201 9.17 -1.48 -9.16
N VAL A 202 8.88 -2.31 -8.16
CA VAL A 202 7.81 -2.05 -7.19
C VAL A 202 8.09 -0.77 -6.40
N PHE A 203 9.31 -0.60 -5.88
CA PHE A 203 9.71 0.61 -5.17
C PHE A 203 9.53 1.87 -6.02
N PHE A 204 9.94 1.82 -7.29
CA PHE A 204 9.78 2.92 -8.22
C PHE A 204 8.30 3.25 -8.45
N ALA A 205 7.45 2.24 -8.69
CA ALA A 205 6.01 2.43 -8.87
C ALA A 205 5.35 3.08 -7.64
N ILE A 206 5.73 2.65 -6.44
CA ILE A 206 5.22 3.24 -5.20
C ILE A 206 5.71 4.68 -5.02
N THR A 207 6.99 4.94 -5.27
CA THR A 207 7.57 6.29 -5.15
C THR A 207 6.89 7.26 -6.10
N VAL A 208 6.69 6.86 -7.36
CA VAL A 208 5.93 7.64 -8.35
C VAL A 208 4.50 7.88 -7.88
N GLY A 209 3.85 6.86 -7.31
CA GLY A 209 2.51 6.97 -6.74
C GLY A 209 2.41 7.96 -5.58
N LEU A 210 3.39 7.95 -4.66
CA LEU A 210 3.45 8.89 -3.53
C LEU A 210 3.74 10.32 -4.01
N ILE A 211 4.66 10.50 -4.95
CA ILE A 211 4.93 11.82 -5.56
C ILE A 211 3.68 12.36 -6.26
N ALA A 212 2.98 11.52 -7.04
CA ALA A 212 1.72 11.90 -7.68
C ALA A 212 0.66 12.31 -6.64
N THR A 213 0.60 11.62 -5.50
CA THR A 213 -0.31 11.97 -4.41
C THR A 213 0.03 13.34 -3.81
N ILE A 214 1.31 13.61 -3.55
CA ILE A 214 1.77 14.92 -3.06
C ILE A 214 1.46 16.02 -4.09
N ALA A 215 1.70 15.77 -5.38
CA ALA A 215 1.42 16.73 -6.46
C ALA A 215 -0.08 17.06 -6.56
N VAL A 216 -0.97 16.06 -6.44
CA VAL A 216 -2.42 16.27 -6.39
C VAL A 216 -2.87 17.02 -5.14
N CYS A 217 -2.11 16.95 -4.04
CA CYS A 217 -2.39 17.77 -2.86
C CYS A 217 -1.97 19.24 -3.03
N LEU A 218 -1.00 19.53 -3.91
CA LEU A 218 -0.56 20.90 -4.21
C LEU A 218 -1.51 21.60 -5.18
N ASP A 219 -2.03 20.86 -6.16
CA ASP A 219 -3.06 21.34 -7.09
C ASP A 219 -4.32 20.48 -6.97
N PRO A 220 -5.41 20.97 -6.33
CA PRO A 220 -6.65 20.23 -6.16
C PRO A 220 -7.41 20.11 -7.49
N VAL A 221 -6.89 19.27 -8.37
CA VAL A 221 -7.58 18.77 -9.55
C VAL A 221 -8.42 17.57 -9.10
N ASP A 222 -9.56 17.33 -9.73
CA ASP A 222 -10.49 16.19 -9.50
C ASP A 222 -9.87 14.78 -9.67
N LEU A 223 -8.54 14.66 -9.71
CA LEU A 223 -7.76 13.44 -9.92
C LEU A 223 -7.66 12.54 -8.67
N SER A 224 -7.91 13.07 -7.46
CA SER A 224 -7.74 12.33 -6.19
C SER A 224 -8.52 11.02 -6.15
N HIS A 225 -9.72 11.00 -6.73
CA HIS A 225 -10.57 9.80 -6.79
C HIS A 225 -10.11 8.75 -7.81
N ALA A 226 -9.28 9.12 -8.78
CA ALA A 226 -8.70 8.21 -9.76
C ALA A 226 -7.33 7.65 -9.32
N VAL A 227 -6.56 8.46 -8.59
CA VAL A 227 -5.26 8.05 -8.04
C VAL A 227 -5.43 6.92 -7.01
N PHE A 228 -6.46 7.00 -6.16
CA PHE A 228 -6.69 6.03 -5.10
C PHE A 228 -6.90 4.59 -5.60
N PRO A 229 -7.85 4.28 -6.52
CA PRO A 229 -8.00 2.95 -7.08
C PRO A 229 -6.75 2.47 -7.83
N GLY A 230 -6.07 3.37 -8.55
CA GLY A 230 -4.83 3.05 -9.26
C GLY A 230 -3.72 2.59 -8.31
N LEU A 231 -3.52 3.31 -7.20
CA LEU A 231 -2.56 2.93 -6.17
C LEU A 231 -2.91 1.57 -5.57
N VAL A 232 -4.16 1.31 -5.21
CA VAL A 232 -4.56 0.03 -4.61
C VAL A 232 -4.30 -1.15 -5.57
N ILE A 233 -4.55 -0.99 -6.87
CA ILE A 233 -4.26 -2.02 -7.88
C ILE A 233 -2.75 -2.26 -8.00
N ILE A 234 -1.95 -1.18 -8.03
CA ILE A 234 -0.48 -1.28 -8.06
C ILE A 234 0.04 -1.96 -6.80
N MET A 235 -0.48 -1.62 -5.62
CA MET A 235 -0.08 -2.26 -4.35
C MET A 235 -0.45 -3.74 -4.32
N SER A 236 -1.66 -4.10 -4.76
CA SER A 236 -2.13 -5.50 -4.79
C SER A 236 -1.23 -6.38 -5.68
N SER A 237 -0.89 -5.89 -6.87
CA SER A 237 0.00 -6.60 -7.80
C SER A 237 1.46 -6.66 -7.29
N ALA A 238 1.94 -5.59 -6.66
CA ALA A 238 3.25 -5.53 -6.02
C ALA A 238 3.39 -6.53 -4.86
N VAL A 239 2.43 -6.58 -3.93
CA VAL A 239 2.42 -7.54 -2.81
C VAL A 239 2.51 -8.97 -3.35
N ARG A 240 1.75 -9.26 -4.41
CA ARG A 240 1.72 -10.58 -5.04
C ARG A 240 3.08 -10.99 -5.60
N ALA A 241 3.69 -10.11 -6.40
CA ALA A 241 5.02 -10.36 -6.96
C ALA A 241 6.05 -10.61 -5.85
N HIS A 242 5.99 -9.87 -4.75
CA HIS A 242 6.91 -10.06 -3.64
C HIS A 242 6.71 -11.38 -2.89
N ILE A 243 5.47 -11.82 -2.68
CA ILE A 243 5.17 -13.06 -1.97
C ILE A 243 5.48 -14.29 -2.83
N SER A 244 5.17 -14.26 -4.14
CA SER A 244 5.50 -15.38 -5.04
C SER A 244 7.00 -15.64 -5.08
N THR A 245 7.82 -14.58 -5.19
CA THR A 245 9.28 -14.76 -5.23
C THR A 245 9.86 -15.11 -3.87
N PHE A 246 9.19 -14.74 -2.77
CA PHE A 246 9.61 -15.17 -1.43
C PHE A 246 9.38 -16.66 -1.21
N PHE A 247 8.26 -17.22 -1.70
CA PHE A 247 8.01 -18.67 -1.64
C PHE A 247 9.00 -19.48 -2.48
N SER A 248 9.47 -18.95 -3.61
CA SER A 248 10.52 -19.61 -4.40
C SER A 248 11.89 -19.67 -3.71
N PHE A 249 12.08 -18.93 -2.61
CA PHE A 249 13.33 -18.87 -1.85
C PHE A 249 13.33 -19.81 -0.62
N LEU A 250 12.15 -20.30 -0.21
CA LEU A 250 11.94 -21.19 0.94
C LEU A 250 11.86 -22.65 0.48
#